data_AF-A0A8H4QTH2-F1
#
_entry.id   AF-A0A8H4QTH2-F1
#
_cell.length_a   1.000
_cell.length_b   1.000
_cell.length_c   1.000
_cell.angle_alpha   90.00
_cell.angle_beta   90.00
_cell.angle_gamma   90.00
#
_symmetry.space_group_name_H-M   'P 1'
#
loop_
_entity.id
_entity.type
_entity.pdbx_description
1 polymer ?
#
loop_
_entity_poly.entity_id
_entity_poly.type
_entity_poly.pdbx_seq_one_letter_code
_entity_poly.pdbx_strand_id
1 'polypeptide(L)'
;MGQTLTSVFQNLSSTDDQYQELVDSEWVATTRLNANTNQTFTSWSEFFGPSESNGDFFTTVQRYDLNNEDFVGASFGDSNSTFTINGYGAEKVASAIAPPFAAENIIILSDGICASSCALFMEMMHHEAGVRVVAVGGLPTTGPMQAPAGTRGALMYDTSNLDGSISAVQTILQQNNSPRRNFLPDRSNTGDVDVTFASVNLRDQVRIGETIPLQFAYEASDCRIFYTAQTIFNYTLLWKYAAEAIWTNPAFCVANSTGFATAPVTPSNFITGPNGTVSKPQFLTMGDIASSLSLTNTSLLDLDTDTTLYDIITNPDPGPSICTKDGDCDDWDLRDVCPDTEPNCNRRACVEFTSCKRKSKRCVKECLTKGKLCGQHRAKCSYNLRTDLSDLNFGFCPWVEACPKSKPKKTHIGSTPKSKRKKSTAKNPRKPFSKHG
;
A
#
# COMPACT_ATOMS: atom_id res chain seq x y z
N MET A 1 -13.34 9.04 -12.95
CA MET A 1 -12.23 8.15 -12.58
C MET A 1 -12.65 6.69 -12.54
N GLY A 2 -13.41 6.25 -11.52
CA GLY A 2 -13.72 4.83 -11.37
C GLY A 2 -14.48 4.19 -12.54
N GLN A 3 -15.42 4.91 -13.16
CA GLN A 3 -16.06 4.45 -14.41
C GLN A 3 -15.05 4.09 -15.50
N THR A 4 -14.04 4.93 -15.71
CA THR A 4 -13.01 4.72 -16.73
C THR A 4 -12.14 3.52 -16.39
N LEU A 5 -11.62 3.46 -15.15
CA LEU A 5 -10.69 2.41 -14.73
C LEU A 5 -11.37 1.04 -14.62
N THR A 6 -12.61 0.98 -14.14
CA THR A 6 -13.41 -0.25 -14.14
C THR A 6 -13.62 -0.77 -15.57
N SER A 7 -13.97 0.11 -16.52
CA SER A 7 -14.14 -0.29 -17.92
C SER A 7 -12.84 -0.72 -18.59
N VAL A 8 -11.71 -0.12 -18.26
CA VAL A 8 -10.39 -0.59 -18.74
C VAL A 8 -10.11 -1.97 -18.19
N PHE A 9 -10.23 -2.16 -16.87
CA PHE A 9 -9.95 -3.43 -16.20
C PHE A 9 -10.77 -4.60 -16.77
N GLN A 10 -12.06 -4.39 -17.06
CA GLN A 10 -12.93 -5.42 -17.64
C GLN A 10 -12.49 -5.93 -19.02
N ASN A 11 -11.65 -5.15 -19.73
CA ASN A 11 -11.10 -5.55 -21.03
C ASN A 11 -9.69 -6.16 -20.94
N LEU A 12 -9.10 -6.21 -19.74
CA LEU A 12 -7.78 -6.79 -19.52
C LEU A 12 -7.91 -8.30 -19.25
N SER A 13 -6.94 -9.04 -19.78
CA SER A 13 -6.67 -10.42 -19.38
C SER A 13 -5.80 -10.43 -18.13
N SER A 14 -5.85 -11.52 -17.35
CA SER A 14 -4.98 -11.69 -16.17
C SER A 14 -3.47 -11.75 -16.50
N THR A 15 -3.12 -11.85 -17.78
CA THR A 15 -1.75 -11.81 -18.27
C THR A 15 -1.26 -10.41 -18.65
N ASP A 16 -2.15 -9.42 -18.69
CA ASP A 16 -1.77 -8.05 -19.01
C ASP A 16 -1.08 -7.39 -17.81
N ASP A 17 0.01 -6.67 -18.06
CA ASP A 17 0.78 -6.00 -16.99
C ASP A 17 -0.10 -5.03 -16.17
N GLN A 18 -1.06 -4.37 -16.83
CA GLN A 18 -2.00 -3.43 -16.19
C GLN A 18 -3.04 -4.12 -15.31
N TYR A 19 -3.29 -5.41 -15.48
CA TYR A 19 -4.29 -6.12 -14.69
C TYR A 19 -3.88 -6.15 -13.22
N GLN A 20 -2.61 -6.49 -12.95
CA GLN A 20 -2.06 -6.57 -11.60
C GLN A 20 -1.89 -5.20 -10.93
N GLU A 21 -1.87 -4.11 -11.71
CA GLU A 21 -1.87 -2.73 -11.18
C GLU A 21 -3.27 -2.24 -10.81
N LEU A 22 -4.31 -2.83 -11.41
CA LEU A 22 -5.69 -2.35 -11.30
C LEU A 22 -6.57 -3.29 -10.47
N VAL A 23 -6.19 -4.56 -10.30
CA VAL A 23 -7.01 -5.56 -9.62
C VAL A 23 -7.32 -5.18 -8.16
N ASP A 24 -6.38 -4.57 -7.46
CA ASP A 24 -6.54 -4.05 -6.09
C ASP A 24 -6.80 -2.54 -6.03
N SER A 25 -6.95 -1.86 -7.18
CA SER A 25 -7.22 -0.42 -7.21
C SER A 25 -8.59 -0.10 -6.60
N GLU A 26 -8.66 0.95 -5.78
CA GLU A 26 -9.92 1.46 -5.20
C GLU A 26 -10.86 2.06 -6.25
N TRP A 27 -10.36 2.34 -7.46
CA TRP A 27 -11.15 2.86 -8.57
C TRP A 27 -11.68 1.76 -9.50
N VAL A 28 -11.46 0.48 -9.17
CA VAL A 28 -12.00 -0.68 -9.89
C VAL A 28 -13.04 -1.38 -9.03
N ALA A 29 -14.31 -1.21 -9.37
CA ALA A 29 -15.43 -1.76 -8.58
C ALA A 29 -15.55 -3.28 -8.71
N THR A 30 -15.26 -3.82 -9.89
CA THR A 30 -15.62 -5.20 -10.26
C THR A 30 -14.77 -6.29 -9.59
N THR A 31 -13.75 -5.90 -8.84
CA THR A 31 -12.92 -6.78 -8.00
C THR A 31 -13.33 -6.74 -6.53
N ARG A 32 -14.33 -5.92 -6.18
CA ARG A 32 -14.84 -5.77 -4.81
C ARG A 32 -16.16 -6.51 -4.65
N LEU A 33 -16.40 -7.04 -3.46
CA LEU A 33 -17.65 -7.67 -3.10
C LEU A 33 -18.66 -6.61 -2.64
N ASN A 34 -19.85 -6.67 -3.19
CA ASN A 34 -21.02 -5.98 -2.66
C ASN A 34 -21.42 -6.64 -1.34
N ALA A 35 -21.40 -5.88 -0.24
CA ALA A 35 -21.68 -6.42 1.09
C ALA A 35 -23.11 -6.96 1.24
N ASN A 36 -24.07 -6.44 0.46
CA ASN A 36 -25.47 -6.85 0.52
C ASN A 36 -25.75 -8.15 -0.23
N THR A 37 -25.06 -8.41 -1.34
CA THR A 37 -25.30 -9.59 -2.20
C THR A 37 -24.25 -10.68 -2.03
N ASN A 38 -23.10 -10.34 -1.43
CA ASN A 38 -21.93 -11.21 -1.33
C ASN A 38 -21.41 -11.67 -2.72
N GLN A 39 -21.67 -10.89 -3.76
CA GLN A 39 -21.16 -11.07 -5.12
C GLN A 39 -20.29 -9.88 -5.49
N THR A 40 -19.43 -10.02 -6.49
CA THR A 40 -18.67 -8.87 -7.00
C THR A 40 -19.59 -7.85 -7.67
N PHE A 41 -19.24 -6.56 -7.59
CA PHE A 41 -19.97 -5.55 -8.34
C PHE A 41 -19.83 -5.81 -9.85
N THR A 42 -20.89 -5.53 -10.59
CA THR A 42 -20.93 -5.67 -12.06
C THR A 42 -20.45 -4.40 -12.77
N SER A 43 -20.50 -3.25 -12.10
CA SER A 43 -20.17 -1.95 -12.70
C SER A 43 -19.79 -0.91 -11.64
N TRP A 44 -19.11 0.16 -12.08
CA TRP A 44 -18.85 1.33 -11.22
C TRP A 44 -20.13 2.00 -10.76
N SER A 45 -21.18 2.07 -11.59
CA SER A 45 -22.47 2.65 -11.19
C SER A 45 -23.16 1.88 -10.07
N GLU A 46 -23.05 0.55 -10.07
CA GLU A 46 -23.59 -0.27 -8.97
C GLU A 46 -22.85 0.00 -7.65
N PHE A 47 -21.52 0.13 -7.72
CA PHE A 47 -20.70 0.46 -6.56
C PHE A 47 -20.91 1.90 -6.08
N PHE A 48 -20.82 2.89 -6.97
CA PHE A 48 -20.88 4.31 -6.64
C PHE A 48 -22.26 4.76 -6.15
N GLY A 49 -23.32 4.05 -6.55
CA GLY A 49 -24.67 4.34 -6.10
C GLY A 49 -25.40 5.36 -6.98
N PRO A 50 -26.40 6.06 -6.42
CA PRO A 50 -26.33 6.65 -5.07
C PRO A 50 -26.90 5.79 -3.94
N SER A 51 -26.23 5.79 -2.78
CA SER A 51 -26.81 5.41 -1.49
C SER A 51 -26.85 6.63 -0.57
N GLU A 52 -28.03 7.23 -0.38
CA GLU A 52 -28.19 8.37 0.52
C GLU A 52 -28.36 7.91 1.97
N SER A 53 -27.59 8.48 2.89
CA SER A 53 -27.70 8.24 4.32
C SER A 53 -27.36 9.49 5.10
N ASN A 54 -28.16 9.84 6.10
CA ASN A 54 -27.91 10.99 6.99
C ASN A 54 -27.66 12.33 6.27
N GLY A 55 -28.23 12.52 5.08
CA GLY A 55 -28.08 13.75 4.28
C GLY A 55 -26.80 13.82 3.45
N ASP A 56 -26.08 12.71 3.28
CA ASP A 56 -24.90 12.58 2.42
C ASP A 56 -25.02 11.37 1.47
N PHE A 57 -24.20 11.36 0.42
CA PHE A 57 -24.15 10.31 -0.59
C PHE A 57 -22.94 9.40 -0.38
N PHE A 58 -23.22 8.13 -0.09
CA PHE A 58 -22.22 7.09 0.06
C PHE A 58 -22.25 6.13 -1.13
N THR A 59 -21.12 5.47 -1.37
CA THR A 59 -21.08 4.29 -2.23
C THR A 59 -21.82 3.13 -1.56
N THR A 60 -22.24 2.14 -2.34
CA THR A 60 -22.68 0.85 -1.81
C THR A 60 -21.55 0.23 -0.97
N VAL A 61 -21.89 -0.33 0.19
CA VAL A 61 -20.89 -0.93 1.10
C VAL A 61 -20.16 -2.06 0.38
N GLN A 62 -18.83 -1.94 0.34
CA GLN A 62 -17.94 -2.91 -0.28
C GLN A 62 -17.16 -3.73 0.74
N ARG A 63 -16.71 -4.92 0.33
CA ARG A 63 -15.71 -5.73 1.02
C ARG A 63 -14.63 -6.16 0.03
N TYR A 64 -13.41 -6.32 0.54
CA TYR A 64 -12.33 -6.93 -0.23
C TYR A 64 -12.64 -8.41 -0.48
N ASP A 65 -12.40 -8.88 -1.71
CA ASP A 65 -12.53 -10.29 -2.05
C ASP A 65 -11.25 -11.05 -1.67
N LEU A 66 -11.17 -11.46 -0.41
CA LEU A 66 -10.00 -12.17 0.09
C LEU A 66 -9.88 -13.61 -0.45
N ASN A 67 -10.88 -14.13 -1.18
CA ASN A 67 -10.77 -15.38 -1.92
C ASN A 67 -10.16 -15.20 -3.31
N ASN A 68 -10.01 -13.96 -3.79
CA ASN A 68 -9.37 -13.67 -5.05
C ASN A 68 -7.85 -13.55 -4.85
N GLU A 69 -7.11 -14.57 -5.30
CA GLU A 69 -5.65 -14.64 -5.15
C GLU A 69 -4.90 -13.54 -5.92
N ASP A 70 -5.44 -13.05 -7.04
CA ASP A 70 -4.85 -11.92 -7.76
C ASP A 70 -5.00 -10.62 -6.95
N PHE A 71 -6.19 -10.40 -6.37
CA PHE A 71 -6.46 -9.25 -5.50
C PHE A 71 -5.53 -9.25 -4.28
N VAL A 72 -5.41 -10.40 -3.60
CA VAL A 72 -4.53 -10.56 -2.44
C VAL A 72 -3.07 -10.39 -2.86
N GLY A 73 -2.65 -11.04 -3.95
CA GLY A 73 -1.29 -10.93 -4.47
C GLY A 73 -0.91 -9.49 -4.78
N ALA A 74 -1.77 -8.73 -5.47
CA ALA A 74 -1.53 -7.32 -5.76
C ALA A 74 -1.44 -6.47 -4.48
N SER A 75 -2.38 -6.66 -3.54
CA SER A 75 -2.47 -5.88 -2.29
C SER A 75 -1.22 -6.00 -1.41
N PHE A 76 -0.56 -7.16 -1.43
CA PHE A 76 0.66 -7.43 -0.65
C PHE A 76 1.95 -7.36 -1.48
N GLY A 77 1.86 -7.01 -2.77
CA GLY A 77 3.00 -7.02 -3.69
C GLY A 77 3.58 -8.41 -3.94
N ASP A 78 2.79 -9.47 -3.71
CA ASP A 78 3.17 -10.85 -3.95
C ASP A 78 2.70 -11.34 -5.34
N SER A 79 3.54 -11.12 -6.34
CA SER A 79 3.28 -11.54 -7.72
C SER A 79 3.37 -13.05 -7.97
N ASN A 80 3.72 -13.86 -6.96
CA ASN A 80 3.77 -15.32 -7.08
C ASN A 80 2.57 -16.01 -6.43
N SER A 81 1.62 -15.24 -5.86
CA SER A 81 0.44 -15.75 -5.16
C SER A 81 0.80 -16.77 -4.08
N THR A 82 1.92 -16.54 -3.38
CA THR A 82 2.40 -17.38 -2.27
C THR A 82 1.87 -16.97 -0.91
N PHE A 83 1.41 -15.74 -0.79
CA PHE A 83 0.75 -15.17 0.36
C PHE A 83 -0.74 -15.49 0.26
N THR A 84 -1.27 -16.13 1.29
CA THR A 84 -2.70 -16.40 1.43
C THR A 84 -3.12 -15.99 2.83
N ILE A 85 -4.31 -15.40 2.93
CA ILE A 85 -4.88 -15.02 4.21
C ILE A 85 -5.54 -16.26 4.82
N ASN A 86 -5.15 -16.60 6.05
CA ASN A 86 -5.76 -17.71 6.77
C ASN A 86 -7.29 -17.54 6.82
N GLY A 87 -8.04 -18.60 6.52
CA GLY A 87 -9.51 -18.53 6.43
C GLY A 87 -10.06 -18.28 5.03
N TYR A 88 -9.22 -17.94 4.05
CA TYR A 88 -9.62 -17.63 2.68
C TYR A 88 -8.84 -18.45 1.65
N GLY A 89 -9.37 -18.54 0.43
CA GLY A 89 -8.72 -19.22 -0.69
C GLY A 89 -8.29 -20.66 -0.36
N ALA A 90 -7.04 -21.00 -0.69
CA ALA A 90 -6.45 -22.31 -0.42
C ALA A 90 -6.32 -22.63 1.10
N GLU A 91 -6.21 -21.62 1.96
CA GLU A 91 -6.05 -21.74 3.41
C GLU A 91 -7.38 -21.78 4.18
N LYS A 92 -8.51 -21.90 3.47
CA LYS A 92 -9.84 -22.06 4.08
C LYS A 92 -9.94 -23.32 4.95
N VAL A 93 -9.13 -24.35 4.68
CA VAL A 93 -9.09 -25.58 5.49
C VAL A 93 -8.26 -25.40 6.78
N ALA A 94 -7.29 -24.48 6.80
CA ALA A 94 -6.50 -24.14 7.98
C ALA A 94 -7.30 -23.29 9.01
N SER A 95 -8.48 -22.79 8.63
CA SER A 95 -9.39 -22.01 9.48
C SER A 95 -10.07 -22.83 10.58
N ALA A 96 -9.87 -24.15 10.61
CA ALA A 96 -10.35 -25.04 11.66
C ALA A 96 -9.45 -25.04 12.91
N ILE A 97 -8.34 -24.29 12.89
CA ILE A 97 -7.43 -24.15 14.04
C ILE A 97 -8.01 -23.08 14.97
N ALA A 98 -8.38 -23.50 16.18
CA ALA A 98 -8.82 -22.57 17.22
C ALA A 98 -7.71 -21.55 17.55
N PRO A 99 -8.05 -20.28 17.82
CA PRO A 99 -7.08 -19.30 18.30
C PRO A 99 -6.31 -19.83 19.51
N PRO A 100 -4.99 -19.53 19.64
CA PRO A 100 -4.18 -20.04 20.74
C PRO A 100 -4.60 -19.48 22.10
N PHE A 101 -5.31 -18.35 22.13
CA PHE A 101 -5.84 -17.72 23.34
C PHE A 101 -7.31 -17.35 23.12
N ALA A 102 -8.14 -17.59 24.14
CA ALA A 102 -9.51 -17.08 24.17
C ALA A 102 -9.50 -15.54 24.32
N ALA A 103 -10.48 -14.86 23.75
CA ALA A 103 -10.51 -13.40 23.69
C ALA A 103 -10.51 -12.74 25.08
N GLU A 104 -11.17 -13.36 26.08
CA GLU A 104 -11.19 -12.88 27.46
C GLU A 104 -9.83 -12.87 28.15
N ASN A 105 -8.86 -13.63 27.60
CA ASN A 105 -7.47 -13.71 28.05
C ASN A 105 -6.54 -12.75 27.29
N ILE A 106 -7.08 -11.93 26.39
CA ILE A 106 -6.35 -10.91 25.64
C ILE A 106 -6.84 -9.54 26.14
N ILE A 107 -5.91 -8.60 26.28
CA ILE A 107 -6.22 -7.19 26.51
C ILE A 107 -5.47 -6.33 25.50
N ILE A 108 -6.13 -5.29 25.00
CA ILE A 108 -5.48 -4.22 24.24
C ILE A 108 -5.28 -3.05 25.18
N LEU A 109 -4.04 -2.61 25.36
CA LEU A 109 -3.72 -1.40 26.09
C LEU A 109 -3.33 -0.31 25.08
N SER A 110 -3.96 0.86 25.17
CA SER A 110 -3.70 2.00 24.28
C SER A 110 -3.72 3.30 25.05
N ASP A 111 -2.91 4.28 24.64
CA ASP A 111 -2.90 5.65 25.16
C ASP A 111 -3.84 6.60 24.41
N GLY A 112 -4.66 6.09 23.48
CA GLY A 112 -5.54 6.90 22.64
C GLY A 112 -4.95 7.24 21.27
N ILE A 113 -3.62 7.18 21.10
CA ILE A 113 -2.94 7.63 19.88
C ILE A 113 -2.94 6.51 18.85
N CYS A 114 -4.11 6.27 18.27
CA CYS A 114 -4.29 5.27 17.24
C CYS A 114 -5.17 5.80 16.10
N ALA A 115 -4.60 5.77 14.90
CA ALA A 115 -5.22 6.07 13.61
C ALA A 115 -4.71 5.05 12.57
N SER A 116 -5.37 4.96 11.41
CA SER A 116 -4.98 4.02 10.34
C SER A 116 -5.17 2.55 10.74
N SER A 117 -4.31 1.64 10.31
CA SER A 117 -4.47 0.19 10.48
C SER A 117 -4.66 -0.29 11.92
N CYS A 118 -4.17 0.45 12.93
CA CYS A 118 -4.42 0.08 14.33
C CYS A 118 -5.89 0.26 14.72
N ALA A 119 -6.60 1.23 14.13
CA ALA A 119 -8.02 1.45 14.41
C ALA A 119 -8.87 0.30 13.83
N LEU A 120 -8.54 -0.15 12.61
CA LEU A 120 -9.08 -1.38 12.02
C LEU A 120 -8.84 -2.60 12.93
N PHE A 121 -7.61 -2.77 13.40
CA PHE A 121 -7.25 -3.89 14.27
C PHE A 121 -8.00 -3.87 15.59
N MET A 122 -8.07 -2.72 16.26
CA MET A 122 -8.83 -2.57 17.51
C MET A 122 -10.32 -2.84 17.30
N GLU A 123 -10.88 -2.35 16.18
CA GLU A 123 -12.28 -2.62 15.82
C GLU A 123 -12.53 -4.12 15.68
N MET A 124 -11.75 -4.83 14.86
CA MET A 124 -11.91 -6.28 14.67
C MET A 124 -11.69 -7.06 15.98
N MET A 125 -10.66 -6.73 16.75
CA MET A 125 -10.36 -7.41 18.00
C MET A 125 -11.45 -7.20 19.06
N HIS A 126 -11.96 -5.97 19.19
CA HIS A 126 -12.99 -5.67 20.18
C HIS A 126 -14.36 -6.18 19.72
N HIS A 127 -14.80 -5.84 18.50
CA HIS A 127 -16.16 -6.08 18.03
C HIS A 127 -16.39 -7.46 17.41
N GLU A 128 -15.39 -8.04 16.75
CA GLU A 128 -15.54 -9.37 16.14
C GLU A 128 -15.03 -10.48 17.06
N ALA A 129 -13.92 -10.25 17.77
CA ALA A 129 -13.33 -11.25 18.66
C ALA A 129 -13.76 -11.11 20.13
N GLY A 130 -14.21 -9.94 20.59
CA GLY A 130 -14.61 -9.71 21.98
C GLY A 130 -13.47 -9.39 22.95
N VAL A 131 -12.33 -8.92 22.44
CA VAL A 131 -11.16 -8.55 23.25
C VAL A 131 -11.42 -7.22 23.97
N ARG A 132 -11.09 -7.17 25.25
CA ARG A 132 -11.28 -5.94 26.06
C ARG A 132 -10.15 -4.94 25.83
N VAL A 133 -10.53 -3.66 25.81
CA VAL A 133 -9.64 -2.53 25.55
C VAL A 133 -9.50 -1.66 26.80
N VAL A 134 -8.26 -1.33 27.16
CA VAL A 134 -7.90 -0.40 28.22
C VAL A 134 -7.30 0.85 27.62
N ALA A 135 -7.89 2.01 27.89
CA ALA A 135 -7.28 3.30 27.58
C ALA A 135 -6.44 3.79 28.78
N VAL A 136 -5.23 4.30 28.54
CA VAL A 136 -4.40 4.93 29.58
C VAL A 136 -4.25 6.43 29.33
N GLY A 137 -4.38 7.23 30.38
CA GLY A 137 -4.15 8.67 30.34
C GLY A 137 -5.40 9.49 30.04
N GLY A 138 -5.30 10.43 29.11
CA GLY A 138 -6.33 11.42 28.81
C GLY A 138 -6.35 12.62 29.78
N LEU A 139 -7.40 13.43 29.71
CA LEU A 139 -7.58 14.62 30.56
C LEU A 139 -7.63 14.24 32.05
N PRO A 140 -7.19 15.09 32.99
CA PRO A 140 -7.22 14.79 34.44
C PRO A 140 -8.64 14.87 35.04
N THR A 141 -9.61 14.24 34.39
CA THR A 141 -11.03 14.15 34.74
C THR A 141 -11.48 12.70 34.74
N THR A 142 -12.50 12.40 35.53
CA THR A 142 -13.18 11.11 35.53
C THR A 142 -13.98 10.90 34.24
N GLY A 143 -14.43 9.67 33.98
CA GLY A 143 -15.20 9.34 32.78
C GLY A 143 -14.44 8.50 31.73
N PRO A 144 -15.16 8.05 30.68
CA PRO A 144 -14.61 7.17 29.65
C PRO A 144 -13.57 7.88 28.77
N MET A 145 -12.80 7.10 28.02
CA MET A 145 -11.84 7.57 27.03
C MET A 145 -11.87 6.62 25.82
N GLN A 146 -11.66 7.15 24.63
CA GLN A 146 -11.53 6.36 23.42
C GLN A 146 -10.08 5.89 23.23
N ALA A 147 -9.91 4.62 22.86
CA ALA A 147 -8.61 4.02 22.59
C ALA A 147 -8.12 4.28 21.15
N PRO A 148 -8.94 4.08 20.09
CA PRO A 148 -8.59 4.55 18.75
C PRO A 148 -9.05 5.99 18.52
N ALA A 149 -8.41 6.99 19.13
CA ALA A 149 -8.91 8.39 19.12
C ALA A 149 -8.54 9.21 17.87
N GLY A 150 -7.72 8.67 16.96
CA GLY A 150 -7.47 9.26 15.66
C GLY A 150 -8.55 8.92 14.63
N THR A 151 -8.24 9.06 13.33
CA THR A 151 -9.19 8.63 12.29
C THR A 151 -9.39 7.11 12.32
N ARG A 152 -10.66 6.71 12.41
CA ARG A 152 -11.12 5.31 12.29
C ARG A 152 -11.56 4.99 10.86
N GLY A 153 -10.96 5.66 9.88
CA GLY A 153 -11.04 5.34 8.47
C GLY A 153 -10.38 4.01 8.12
N ALA A 154 -10.69 3.45 6.96
CA ALA A 154 -10.18 2.18 6.48
C ALA A 154 -9.03 2.34 5.46
N LEU A 155 -8.95 3.51 4.81
CA LEU A 155 -7.93 3.78 3.80
C LEU A 155 -7.71 5.28 3.64
N MET A 156 -6.45 5.69 3.78
CA MET A 156 -6.01 7.04 3.46
C MET A 156 -5.47 7.08 2.02
N TYR A 157 -5.75 8.17 1.31
CA TYR A 157 -5.16 8.53 0.03
C TYR A 157 -4.53 9.91 0.15
N ASP A 158 -3.26 10.05 -0.19
CA ASP A 158 -2.62 11.36 -0.31
C ASP A 158 -2.88 12.00 -1.69
N THR A 159 -2.51 13.27 -1.80
CA THR A 159 -2.58 14.04 -3.05
C THR A 159 -1.78 13.40 -4.18
N SER A 160 -0.65 12.75 -3.89
CA SER A 160 0.16 12.10 -4.92
C SER A 160 -0.55 10.89 -5.54
N ASN A 161 -1.24 10.09 -4.72
CA ASN A 161 -2.03 8.94 -5.17
C ASN A 161 -3.25 9.41 -5.97
N LEU A 162 -3.91 10.48 -5.52
CA LEU A 162 -5.03 11.10 -6.24
C LEU A 162 -4.59 11.66 -7.59
N ASP A 163 -3.52 12.47 -7.63
CA ASP A 163 -3.01 13.06 -8.87
C ASP A 163 -2.53 11.98 -9.85
N GLY A 164 -1.88 10.92 -9.36
CA GLY A 164 -1.51 9.75 -10.17
C GLY A 164 -2.74 9.07 -10.79
N SER A 165 -3.79 8.85 -10.01
CA SER A 165 -5.04 8.23 -10.50
C SER A 165 -5.78 9.12 -11.50
N ILE A 166 -5.82 10.43 -11.23
CA ILE A 166 -6.37 11.45 -12.11
C ILE A 166 -5.61 11.49 -13.44
N SER A 167 -4.27 11.53 -13.39
CA SER A 167 -3.39 11.57 -14.55
C SER A 167 -3.53 10.32 -15.44
N ALA A 168 -3.62 9.14 -14.81
CA ALA A 168 -3.88 7.89 -15.53
C ALA A 168 -5.22 7.93 -16.29
N VAL A 169 -6.29 8.36 -15.62
CA VAL A 169 -7.63 8.51 -16.24
C VAL A 169 -7.61 9.54 -17.35
N GLN A 170 -6.97 10.69 -17.11
CA GLN A 170 -6.83 11.77 -18.07
C GLN A 170 -6.15 11.28 -19.36
N THR A 171 -5.05 10.54 -19.22
CA THR A 171 -4.33 9.92 -20.34
C THR A 171 -5.23 8.98 -21.14
N ILE A 172 -5.95 8.07 -20.46
CA ILE A 172 -6.88 7.13 -21.11
C ILE A 172 -7.98 7.88 -21.88
N LEU A 173 -8.57 8.91 -21.28
CA LEU A 173 -9.64 9.69 -21.90
C LEU A 173 -9.15 10.49 -23.11
N GLN A 174 -7.93 11.04 -23.05
CA GLN A 174 -7.30 11.74 -24.17
C GLN A 174 -6.99 10.79 -25.33
N GLN A 175 -6.38 9.63 -25.06
CA GLN A 175 -6.06 8.62 -26.07
C GLN A 175 -7.33 8.11 -26.79
N ASN A 176 -8.43 7.97 -26.06
CA ASN A 176 -9.73 7.57 -26.62
C ASN A 176 -10.53 8.72 -27.23
N ASN A 177 -9.95 9.92 -27.36
CA ASN A 177 -10.60 11.13 -27.86
C ASN A 177 -11.96 11.40 -27.16
N SER A 178 -12.06 11.09 -25.88
CA SER A 178 -13.30 11.20 -25.12
C SER A 178 -13.74 12.67 -25.00
N PRO A 179 -15.05 12.98 -25.05
CA PRO A 179 -15.53 14.33 -24.73
C PRO A 179 -15.30 14.71 -23.26
N ARG A 180 -15.09 13.72 -22.37
CA ARG A 180 -14.80 13.93 -20.94
C ARG A 180 -13.32 14.14 -20.64
N ARG A 181 -12.48 14.26 -21.66
CA ARG A 181 -11.03 14.41 -21.49
C ARG A 181 -10.59 15.68 -20.75
N ASN A 182 -11.48 16.64 -20.50
CA ASN A 182 -11.16 17.85 -19.73
C ASN A 182 -12.10 17.94 -18.52
N PHE A 183 -12.02 16.97 -17.60
CA PHE A 183 -12.91 16.90 -16.44
C PHE A 183 -12.40 17.64 -15.21
N LEU A 184 -11.11 17.98 -15.17
CA LEU A 184 -10.54 18.82 -14.12
C LEU A 184 -10.67 20.30 -14.50
N PRO A 185 -10.91 21.18 -13.51
CA PRO A 185 -10.79 22.62 -13.72
C PRO A 185 -9.34 23.00 -14.05
N ASP A 186 -9.18 24.11 -14.77
CA ASP A 186 -7.88 24.71 -15.06
C ASP A 186 -7.21 25.16 -13.75
N ARG A 187 -6.13 24.46 -13.35
CA ARG A 187 -5.36 24.74 -12.13
C ARG A 187 -4.33 25.84 -12.33
N SER A 188 -4.12 26.35 -13.55
CA SER A 188 -3.08 27.37 -13.84
C SER A 188 -3.42 28.76 -13.33
N ASN A 189 -4.70 29.03 -13.04
CA ASN A 189 -5.21 30.34 -12.65
C ASN A 189 -5.80 30.38 -11.24
N THR A 190 -5.69 29.30 -10.46
CA THR A 190 -6.32 29.16 -9.14
C THR A 190 -5.31 28.70 -8.08
N GLY A 191 -4.79 29.63 -7.30
CA GLY A 191 -4.20 29.28 -6.00
C GLY A 191 -3.27 30.34 -5.42
N ASP A 192 -3.79 31.18 -4.52
CA ASP A 192 -2.99 31.92 -3.53
C ASP A 192 -2.45 30.99 -2.42
N VAL A 193 -2.69 29.67 -2.54
CA VAL A 193 -2.31 28.64 -1.57
C VAL A 193 -1.64 27.50 -2.31
N ASP A 194 -0.37 27.24 -1.96
CA ASP A 194 0.37 26.08 -2.42
C ASP A 194 0.20 24.93 -1.41
N VAL A 195 -0.31 23.78 -1.86
CA VAL A 195 -0.58 22.61 -1.02
C VAL A 195 0.56 21.61 -1.19
N THR A 196 1.52 21.63 -0.28
CA THR A 196 2.68 20.72 -0.31
C THR A 196 2.33 19.29 0.10
N PHE A 197 1.30 19.11 0.93
CA PHE A 197 0.77 17.79 1.30
C PHE A 197 -0.69 17.91 1.74
N ALA A 198 -1.53 17.00 1.26
CA ALA A 198 -2.84 16.75 1.84
C ALA A 198 -3.20 15.27 1.70
N SER A 199 -4.13 14.81 2.53
CA SER A 199 -4.67 13.46 2.47
C SER A 199 -6.14 13.43 2.81
N VAL A 200 -6.80 12.40 2.31
CA VAL A 200 -8.21 12.13 2.55
C VAL A 200 -8.38 10.72 3.08
N ASN A 201 -9.30 10.54 4.02
CA ASN A 201 -9.81 9.21 4.30
C ASN A 201 -10.74 8.80 3.16
N LEU A 202 -10.22 8.00 2.22
CA LEU A 202 -10.92 7.58 1.02
C LEU A 202 -12.01 6.56 1.32
N ARG A 203 -11.80 5.72 2.34
CA ARG A 203 -12.74 4.65 2.68
C ARG A 203 -13.13 4.72 4.14
N ASP A 204 -14.41 4.83 4.37
CA ASP A 204 -14.98 4.67 5.69
C ASP A 204 -15.18 3.20 6.05
N GLN A 205 -15.05 2.91 7.34
CA GLN A 205 -15.48 1.65 7.93
C GLN A 205 -16.89 1.83 8.47
N VAL A 206 -17.74 0.83 8.28
CA VAL A 206 -19.08 0.75 8.89
C VAL A 206 -19.24 -0.64 9.49
N ARG A 207 -19.92 -0.74 10.63
CA ARG A 207 -20.27 -2.04 11.24
C ARG A 207 -21.38 -2.72 10.43
N ILE A 208 -21.48 -4.03 10.58
CA ILE A 208 -22.55 -4.82 9.98
C ILE A 208 -23.90 -4.30 10.49
N GLY A 209 -24.78 -3.90 9.58
CA GLY A 209 -26.12 -3.39 9.90
C GLY A 209 -26.16 -1.92 10.34
N GLU A 210 -25.03 -1.21 10.32
CA GLU A 210 -24.95 0.21 10.66
C GLU A 210 -24.62 1.05 9.42
N THR A 211 -24.99 2.33 9.47
CA THR A 211 -24.78 3.29 8.38
C THR A 211 -23.86 4.44 8.76
N ILE A 212 -23.44 4.54 10.03
CA ILE A 212 -22.56 5.60 10.50
C ILE A 212 -21.11 5.18 10.27
N PRO A 213 -20.32 5.96 9.50
CA PRO A 213 -18.88 5.76 9.42
C PRO A 213 -18.19 5.81 10.79
N LEU A 214 -17.32 4.85 11.06
CA LEU A 214 -16.63 4.73 12.34
C LEU A 214 -15.71 5.93 12.64
N GLN A 215 -15.26 6.67 11.63
CA GLN A 215 -14.51 7.91 11.83
C GLN A 215 -15.31 9.00 12.55
N PHE A 216 -16.65 8.93 12.51
CA PHE A 216 -17.55 9.85 13.22
C PHE A 216 -18.17 9.22 14.46
N ALA A 217 -17.88 7.95 14.74
CA ALA A 217 -18.39 7.23 15.89
C ALA A 217 -17.40 7.30 17.06
N TYR A 218 -17.91 7.62 18.25
CA TYR A 218 -17.15 7.50 19.49
C TYR A 218 -17.08 6.04 19.94
N GLU A 219 -15.90 5.60 20.38
CA GLU A 219 -15.64 4.24 20.88
C GLU A 219 -14.97 4.29 22.25
N ALA A 220 -15.75 4.17 23.32
CA ALA A 220 -15.17 4.08 24.66
C ALA A 220 -14.41 2.76 24.84
N SER A 221 -13.26 2.82 25.52
CA SER A 221 -12.60 1.62 26.07
C SER A 221 -13.44 0.97 27.18
N ASP A 222 -13.29 -0.34 27.39
CA ASP A 222 -13.93 -1.04 28.51
C ASP A 222 -13.53 -0.48 29.88
N CYS A 223 -12.27 -0.05 30.00
CA CYS A 223 -11.69 0.53 31.20
C CYS A 223 -10.71 1.63 30.82
N ARG A 224 -10.72 2.73 31.58
CA ARG A 224 -9.70 3.77 31.49
C ARG A 224 -8.85 3.72 32.76
N ILE A 225 -7.54 3.87 32.64
CA ILE A 225 -6.62 3.98 33.78
C ILE A 225 -5.79 5.26 33.66
N PHE A 226 -5.30 5.80 34.78
CA PHE A 226 -4.34 6.91 34.73
C PHE A 226 -2.90 6.39 34.68
N TYR A 227 -2.02 7.18 34.07
CA TYR A 227 -0.60 7.05 34.36
C TYR A 227 -0.36 7.36 35.84
N THR A 228 0.52 6.58 36.45
CA THR A 228 1.10 6.86 37.76
C THR A 228 2.59 7.15 37.57
N ALA A 229 3.23 7.75 38.57
CA ALA A 229 4.68 7.96 38.54
C ALA A 229 5.47 6.64 38.33
N GLN A 230 4.91 5.50 38.72
CA GLN A 230 5.53 4.19 38.56
C GLN A 230 5.31 3.59 37.17
N THR A 231 4.16 3.87 36.53
CA THR A 231 3.79 3.25 35.25
C THR A 231 4.26 4.04 34.03
N ILE A 232 4.42 5.36 34.14
CA ILE A 232 4.75 6.23 33.00
C ILE A 232 6.11 5.91 32.35
N PHE A 233 7.10 5.47 33.13
CA PHE A 233 8.43 5.06 32.62
C PHE A 233 8.67 3.56 32.73
N ASN A 234 7.65 2.76 33.07
CA ASN A 234 7.79 1.32 33.24
C ASN A 234 6.61 0.58 32.59
N TYR A 235 6.79 0.24 31.32
CA TYR A 235 5.79 -0.46 30.51
C TYR A 235 5.36 -1.80 31.13
N THR A 236 6.27 -2.53 31.78
CA THR A 236 5.94 -3.79 32.46
C THR A 236 4.94 -3.57 33.60
N LEU A 237 5.13 -2.53 34.40
CA LEU A 237 4.18 -2.18 35.47
C LEU A 237 2.86 -1.66 34.88
N LEU A 238 2.91 -0.91 33.78
CA LEU A 238 1.71 -0.44 33.11
C LEU A 238 0.84 -1.60 32.59
N TRP A 239 1.44 -2.60 31.94
CA TRP A 239 0.72 -3.80 31.48
C TRP A 239 0.14 -4.60 32.64
N LYS A 240 0.88 -4.75 33.75
CA LYS A 240 0.35 -5.40 34.97
C LYS A 240 -0.83 -4.63 35.55
N TYR A 241 -0.75 -3.30 35.59
CA TYR A 241 -1.83 -2.44 36.07
C TYR A 241 -3.09 -2.60 35.20
N ALA A 242 -2.94 -2.59 33.88
CA ALA A 242 -4.06 -2.81 32.95
C ALA A 242 -4.68 -4.21 33.12
N ALA A 243 -3.85 -5.24 33.25
CA ALA A 243 -4.30 -6.61 33.53
C ALA A 243 -5.06 -6.71 34.86
N GLU A 244 -4.55 -6.10 35.93
CA GLU A 244 -5.22 -6.05 37.22
C GLU A 244 -6.58 -5.35 37.13
N ALA A 245 -6.67 -4.22 36.41
CA ALA A 245 -7.91 -3.49 36.22
C ALA A 245 -9.00 -4.32 35.52
N ILE A 246 -8.61 -5.17 34.57
CA ILE A 246 -9.52 -5.94 33.74
C ILE A 246 -9.87 -7.32 34.33
N TRP A 247 -8.91 -8.00 34.95
CA TRP A 247 -9.09 -9.39 35.40
C TRP A 247 -9.32 -9.54 36.90
N THR A 248 -8.84 -8.60 37.73
CA THR A 248 -8.77 -8.82 39.18
C THR A 248 -9.54 -7.78 39.98
N ASN A 249 -9.32 -6.49 39.71
CA ASN A 249 -9.86 -5.40 40.51
C ASN A 249 -10.28 -4.21 39.63
N PRO A 250 -11.59 -4.08 39.30
CA PRO A 250 -12.09 -2.99 38.48
C PRO A 250 -11.97 -1.61 39.15
N ALA A 251 -11.65 -1.53 40.45
CA ALA A 251 -11.39 -0.26 41.12
C ALA A 251 -10.12 0.46 40.62
N PHE A 252 -9.28 -0.23 39.84
CA PHE A 252 -8.14 0.38 39.15
C PHE A 252 -8.59 1.23 37.95
N CYS A 253 -9.79 0.97 37.42
CA CYS A 253 -10.38 1.83 36.41
C CYS A 253 -10.73 3.20 37.03
N VAL A 254 -10.53 4.25 36.25
CA VAL A 254 -10.95 5.60 36.58
C VAL A 254 -12.44 5.60 36.91
N ALA A 255 -12.83 6.35 37.95
CA ALA A 255 -14.23 6.44 38.34
C ALA A 255 -15.11 6.84 37.15
N ASN A 256 -16.25 6.16 37.00
CA ASN A 256 -17.22 6.36 35.92
C ASN A 256 -16.64 6.15 34.49
N SER A 257 -15.58 5.37 34.31
CA SER A 257 -15.00 5.13 32.99
C SER A 257 -15.41 3.81 32.32
N THR A 258 -16.21 2.98 32.98
CA THR A 258 -16.58 1.63 32.52
C THR A 258 -18.06 1.57 32.13
N GLY A 259 -18.44 0.56 31.31
CA GLY A 259 -19.83 0.36 30.87
C GLY A 259 -20.29 1.26 29.72
N PHE A 260 -19.36 2.00 29.10
CA PHE A 260 -19.63 2.84 27.92
C PHE A 260 -19.15 2.21 26.60
N ALA A 261 -18.32 1.17 26.68
CA ALA A 261 -17.86 0.43 25.51
C ALA A 261 -19.05 -0.25 24.81
N THR A 262 -19.05 -0.22 23.48
CA THR A 262 -20.11 -0.86 22.71
C THR A 262 -19.86 -2.37 22.63
N ALA A 263 -20.88 -3.18 22.92
CA ALA A 263 -20.70 -4.63 23.04
C ALA A 263 -20.43 -5.29 21.67
N PRO A 264 -19.69 -6.42 21.64
CA PRO A 264 -19.51 -7.23 20.44
C PRO A 264 -20.88 -7.73 19.93
N VAL A 265 -21.25 -7.36 18.69
CA VAL A 265 -22.41 -7.88 17.94
C VAL A 265 -23.80 -7.66 18.59
N THR A 266 -24.19 -6.39 18.78
CA THR A 266 -25.59 -5.93 18.97
C THR A 266 -25.73 -4.56 18.30
N PRO A 267 -26.88 -4.14 17.72
CA PRO A 267 -26.97 -2.91 16.93
C PRO A 267 -26.55 -1.73 17.80
N SER A 268 -25.47 -1.03 17.43
CA SER A 268 -24.91 -0.03 18.32
C SER A 268 -25.88 1.15 18.42
N ASN A 269 -26.51 1.29 19.58
CA ASN A 269 -27.06 2.56 20.01
C ASN A 269 -25.86 3.42 20.45
N PHE A 270 -25.39 4.28 19.55
CA PHE A 270 -24.30 5.21 19.83
C PHE A 270 -24.56 5.93 21.15
N ILE A 271 -23.76 5.61 22.17
CA ILE A 271 -23.77 6.39 23.41
C ILE A 271 -23.08 7.70 23.07
N THR A 272 -23.87 8.76 22.88
CA THR A 272 -23.36 10.12 22.94
C THR A 272 -22.62 10.26 24.26
N GLY A 273 -21.31 10.50 24.22
CA GLY A 273 -20.50 10.67 25.42
C GLY A 273 -21.14 11.67 26.40
N PRO A 274 -20.86 11.57 27.71
CA PRO A 274 -21.55 12.39 28.70
C PRO A 274 -21.40 13.89 28.40
N ASN A 275 -22.53 14.55 28.13
CA ASN A 275 -22.71 16.00 27.98
C ASN A 275 -21.74 16.75 27.06
N GLY A 276 -21.24 16.11 26.00
CA GLY A 276 -20.74 16.84 24.85
C GLY A 276 -21.93 17.27 24.00
N THR A 277 -22.25 18.57 23.94
CA THR A 277 -23.03 19.11 22.82
C THR A 277 -22.24 18.80 21.55
N VAL A 278 -22.57 17.68 20.88
CA VAL A 278 -22.18 17.46 19.51
C VAL A 278 -22.91 18.54 18.73
N SER A 279 -22.22 19.66 18.45
CA SER A 279 -22.67 20.60 17.45
C SER A 279 -23.08 19.77 16.25
N LYS A 280 -24.35 19.88 15.82
CA LYS A 280 -24.82 19.25 14.57
C LYS A 280 -23.71 19.42 13.54
N PRO A 281 -23.28 18.35 12.84
CA PRO A 281 -22.25 18.48 11.82
C PRO A 281 -22.66 19.63 10.92
N GLN A 282 -21.88 20.70 10.94
CA GLN A 282 -22.12 21.80 10.02
C GLN A 282 -21.83 21.22 8.64
N PHE A 283 -22.80 21.28 7.74
CA PHE A 283 -22.58 20.98 6.34
C PHE A 283 -21.59 22.02 5.82
N LEU A 284 -20.30 21.68 5.83
CA LEU A 284 -19.26 22.47 5.20
C LEU A 284 -19.27 22.10 3.72
N THR A 285 -19.76 23.01 2.90
CA THR A 285 -19.59 22.90 1.46
C THR A 285 -18.11 23.06 1.11
N MET A 286 -17.69 22.56 -0.06
CA MET A 286 -16.33 22.84 -0.56
C MET A 286 -16.07 24.36 -0.67
N GLY A 287 -17.12 25.16 -0.89
CA GLY A 287 -17.06 26.62 -0.85
C GLY A 287 -16.76 27.18 0.55
N ASP A 288 -17.32 26.57 1.60
CA ASP A 288 -17.05 26.96 2.99
C ASP A 288 -15.59 26.65 3.38
N ILE A 289 -15.08 25.49 2.97
CA ILE A 289 -13.67 25.11 3.18
C ILE A 289 -12.75 26.06 2.42
N ALA A 290 -13.00 26.32 1.14
CA ALA A 290 -12.21 27.24 0.32
C ALA A 290 -12.23 28.68 0.87
N SER A 291 -13.38 29.13 1.39
CA SER A 291 -13.51 30.45 2.01
C SER A 291 -12.78 30.54 3.36
N SER A 292 -12.76 29.46 4.16
CA SER A 292 -11.98 29.42 5.40
C SER A 292 -10.47 29.46 5.14
N LEU A 293 -10.01 28.84 4.05
CA LEU A 293 -8.63 28.86 3.59
C LEU A 293 -8.22 30.22 2.99
N SER A 294 -9.17 31.01 2.47
CA SER A 294 -8.88 32.37 1.97
C SER A 294 -8.94 33.45 3.06
N LEU A 295 -9.56 33.16 4.21
CA LEU A 295 -9.76 34.12 5.30
C LEU A 295 -8.63 34.14 6.33
N THR A 296 -7.78 33.11 6.39
CA THR A 296 -6.58 33.17 7.24
C THR A 296 -5.47 33.87 6.47
N ASN A 297 -5.19 35.10 6.89
CA ASN A 297 -3.96 35.79 6.56
C ASN A 297 -2.79 34.96 7.15
N THR A 298 -2.29 34.01 6.35
CA THR A 298 -1.25 33.02 6.71
C THR A 298 0.10 33.67 7.03
N SER A 299 0.21 35.00 6.89
CA SER A 299 1.38 35.80 7.20
C SER A 299 1.67 36.00 8.69
N LEU A 300 0.87 35.43 9.61
CA LEU A 300 1.06 35.55 11.07
C LEU A 300 1.31 34.24 11.82
N LEU A 301 1.52 33.11 11.11
CA LEU A 301 2.00 31.89 11.76
C LEU A 301 3.52 31.94 11.82
N ASP A 302 4.04 32.23 13.02
CA ASP A 302 5.46 32.14 13.35
C ASP A 302 5.86 30.66 13.34
N LEU A 303 6.22 30.15 12.16
CA LEU A 303 6.64 28.77 11.98
C LEU A 303 8.13 28.66 12.30
N ASP A 304 8.42 28.56 13.60
CA ASP A 304 9.70 28.07 14.09
C ASP A 304 9.78 26.56 13.85
N THR A 305 10.31 26.14 12.69
CA THR A 305 11.10 24.91 12.55
C THR A 305 11.83 24.89 11.21
N ASP A 306 13.15 25.05 11.33
CA ASP A 306 14.23 24.47 10.53
C ASP A 306 13.83 23.32 9.56
N THR A 307 13.56 23.65 8.30
CA THR A 307 13.72 22.70 7.18
C THR A 307 14.23 23.45 5.95
N THR A 308 15.43 23.08 5.51
CA THR A 308 16.09 23.65 4.33
C THR A 308 15.32 23.29 3.06
N LEU A 309 14.67 24.29 2.45
CA LEU A 309 14.14 24.25 1.08
C LEU A 309 15.30 24.19 0.06
N TYR A 310 15.26 23.20 -0.83
CA TYR A 310 16.01 23.24 -2.08
C TYR A 310 15.03 23.55 -3.22
N ASP A 311 15.14 24.76 -3.79
CA ASP A 311 14.52 25.10 -5.06
C ASP A 311 15.34 24.49 -6.21
N ILE A 312 14.70 23.68 -7.05
CA ILE A 312 15.26 23.29 -8.35
C ILE A 312 14.36 23.88 -9.44
N ILE A 313 14.89 24.90 -10.11
CA ILE A 313 14.38 25.39 -11.40
C ILE A 313 15.24 24.76 -12.50
N THR A 314 14.64 24.05 -13.45
CA THR A 314 15.34 23.55 -14.65
C THR A 314 14.86 24.27 -15.92
N ASN A 315 15.83 24.68 -16.75
CA ASN A 315 15.64 25.21 -18.10
C ASN A 315 15.29 24.07 -19.09
N PRO A 316 14.62 24.36 -20.23
CA PRO A 316 14.22 23.34 -21.19
C PRO A 316 15.40 22.91 -22.09
N ASP A 317 15.91 21.71 -21.84
CA ASP A 317 16.78 20.95 -22.77
C ASP A 317 15.87 20.28 -23.84
N PRO A 318 16.32 20.05 -25.08
CA PRO A 318 15.56 19.25 -26.03
C PRO A 318 15.62 17.80 -25.54
N GLY A 319 14.52 17.37 -24.92
CA GLY A 319 14.44 16.11 -24.19
C GLY A 319 14.89 14.85 -24.96
N PRO A 320 15.17 13.76 -24.24
CA PRO A 320 15.74 12.51 -24.73
C PRO A 320 14.87 11.79 -25.77
N SER A 321 15.55 11.05 -26.66
CA SER A 321 14.90 10.29 -27.76
C SER A 321 14.28 8.98 -27.25
N ILE A 322 12.99 8.76 -27.52
CA ILE A 322 12.24 7.58 -27.08
C ILE A 322 12.49 6.39 -28.01
N CYS A 323 12.88 5.24 -27.46
CA CYS A 323 12.94 4.01 -28.25
C CYS A 323 11.53 3.41 -28.48
N THR A 324 11.26 2.94 -29.70
CA THR A 324 9.98 2.32 -30.07
C THR A 324 10.13 0.89 -30.56
N LYS A 325 11.29 0.57 -31.13
CA LYS A 325 11.69 -0.77 -31.61
C LYS A 325 13.16 -1.03 -31.28
N ASP A 326 13.56 -2.30 -31.33
CA ASP A 326 14.91 -2.70 -30.94
C ASP A 326 16.03 -2.09 -31.77
N GLY A 327 15.78 -1.88 -33.07
CA GLY A 327 16.76 -1.26 -33.97
C GLY A 327 17.03 0.22 -33.68
N ASP A 328 16.20 0.86 -32.86
CA ASP A 328 16.46 2.23 -32.38
C ASP A 328 17.65 2.22 -31.40
N CYS A 329 17.97 1.08 -30.77
CA CYS A 329 19.01 0.97 -29.76
C CYS A 329 20.43 0.72 -30.33
N ASP A 330 20.60 0.65 -31.65
CA ASP A 330 21.86 0.21 -32.27
C ASP A 330 22.95 1.30 -32.29
N ASP A 331 22.58 2.59 -32.36
CA ASP A 331 23.50 3.71 -32.68
C ASP A 331 23.67 4.78 -31.57
N TRP A 332 23.11 4.55 -30.37
CA TRP A 332 23.24 5.50 -29.25
C TRP A 332 24.35 5.14 -28.26
N ASP A 333 25.15 6.15 -27.91
CA ASP A 333 26.01 6.13 -26.74
C ASP A 333 25.10 6.14 -25.50
N LEU A 334 25.39 5.26 -24.55
CA LEU A 334 24.49 4.82 -23.47
C LEU A 334 24.18 5.91 -22.41
N ARG A 335 24.42 7.20 -22.71
CA ARG A 335 24.30 8.36 -21.83
C ARG A 335 23.12 9.29 -22.10
N ASP A 336 22.40 9.15 -23.22
CA ASP A 336 21.21 9.98 -23.52
C ASP A 336 19.89 9.29 -23.15
N VAL A 337 19.87 8.60 -21.99
CA VAL A 337 18.69 7.83 -21.53
C VAL A 337 17.95 8.65 -20.46
N CYS A 338 16.67 8.91 -20.73
CA CYS A 338 15.74 9.66 -19.88
C CYS A 338 15.91 9.40 -18.38
N PRO A 339 16.40 10.37 -17.60
CA PRO A 339 16.40 10.25 -16.16
C PRO A 339 14.98 10.48 -15.60
N ASP A 340 14.61 9.64 -14.63
CA ASP A 340 13.50 9.53 -13.64
C ASP A 340 12.31 10.52 -13.59
N THR A 341 12.29 11.64 -14.31
CA THR A 341 11.33 12.73 -14.12
C THR A 341 10.60 13.18 -15.40
N GLU A 342 10.94 12.66 -16.59
CA GLU A 342 10.28 13.09 -17.83
C GLU A 342 9.06 12.23 -18.21
N PRO A 343 7.82 12.76 -18.17
CA PRO A 343 6.61 12.05 -18.56
C PRO A 343 6.57 11.67 -20.05
N ASN A 344 7.47 12.24 -20.86
CA ASN A 344 7.52 12.04 -22.30
C ASN A 344 8.19 10.73 -22.72
N CYS A 345 8.89 10.00 -21.82
CA CYS A 345 9.64 8.80 -22.22
C CYS A 345 8.85 7.50 -22.23
N ASN A 346 7.55 7.54 -21.88
CA ASN A 346 6.64 6.40 -21.91
C ASN A 346 7.18 5.15 -21.15
N ARG A 347 8.07 5.37 -20.16
CA ARG A 347 8.74 4.35 -19.34
C ARG A 347 9.46 3.29 -20.17
N ARG A 348 10.23 3.69 -21.18
CA ARG A 348 10.99 2.79 -22.05
C ARG A 348 12.46 3.17 -22.10
N ALA A 349 13.32 2.15 -22.08
CA ALA A 349 14.76 2.34 -22.19
C ALA A 349 15.41 1.25 -23.07
N CYS A 350 16.54 1.60 -23.69
CA CYS A 350 17.38 0.65 -24.39
C CYS A 350 18.27 -0.12 -23.40
N VAL A 351 18.08 -1.44 -23.31
CA VAL A 351 18.81 -2.32 -22.41
C VAL A 351 19.59 -3.37 -23.20
N GLU A 352 20.85 -3.63 -22.80
CA GLU A 352 21.68 -4.69 -23.37
C GLU A 352 21.43 -6.01 -22.63
N PHE A 353 20.96 -7.03 -23.37
CA PHE A 353 20.77 -8.38 -22.87
C PHE A 353 21.95 -9.26 -23.27
N THR A 354 22.41 -10.09 -22.33
CA THR A 354 23.37 -11.17 -22.62
C THR A 354 22.69 -12.51 -22.43
N SER A 355 22.34 -13.18 -23.54
CA SER A 355 21.72 -14.51 -23.55
C SER A 355 22.52 -15.46 -24.44
N CYS A 356 22.68 -16.72 -24.03
CA CYS A 356 23.40 -17.76 -24.79
C CYS A 356 24.78 -17.29 -25.36
N LYS A 357 25.52 -16.44 -24.62
CA LYS A 357 26.79 -15.78 -25.03
C LYS A 357 26.71 -14.79 -26.21
N ARG A 358 25.53 -14.30 -26.52
CA ARG A 358 25.30 -13.21 -27.49
C ARG A 358 24.77 -11.99 -26.76
N LYS A 359 25.28 -10.83 -27.16
CA LYS A 359 24.80 -9.52 -26.72
C LYS A 359 23.77 -9.02 -27.72
N SER A 360 22.65 -8.52 -27.23
CA SER A 360 21.63 -7.85 -28.05
C SER A 360 21.09 -6.63 -27.30
N LYS A 361 20.94 -5.51 -28.01
CA LYS A 361 20.31 -4.31 -27.47
C LYS A 361 18.82 -4.34 -27.83
N ARG A 362 17.95 -3.96 -26.90
CA ARG A 362 16.50 -4.01 -27.06
C ARG A 362 15.85 -2.82 -26.39
N CYS A 363 14.74 -2.36 -26.96
CA CYS A 363 13.91 -1.34 -26.34
C CYS A 363 12.92 -2.03 -25.40
N VAL A 364 13.02 -1.78 -24.09
CA VAL A 364 12.20 -2.45 -23.07
C VAL A 364 11.44 -1.44 -22.23
N LYS A 365 10.26 -1.84 -21.75
CA LYS A 365 9.46 -1.06 -20.82
C LYS A 365 9.97 -1.29 -19.40
N GLU A 366 10.05 -0.22 -18.61
CA GLU A 366 10.37 -0.28 -17.19
C GLU A 366 9.28 -1.03 -16.42
N CYS A 367 9.69 -1.71 -15.36
CA CYS A 367 8.80 -2.30 -14.36
C CYS A 367 9.06 -1.62 -13.02
N LEU A 368 7.97 -1.23 -12.36
CA LEU A 368 8.02 -0.30 -11.24
C LEU A 368 8.58 -0.91 -9.94
N THR A 369 8.59 -2.23 -9.81
CA THR A 369 8.92 -2.89 -8.54
C THR A 369 9.79 -4.12 -8.77
N LYS A 370 10.95 -4.17 -8.09
CA LYS A 370 11.84 -5.34 -8.06
C LYS A 370 11.06 -6.62 -7.81
N GLY A 371 11.32 -7.66 -8.59
CA GLY A 371 10.75 -8.99 -8.39
C GLY A 371 9.33 -9.19 -8.95
N LYS A 372 8.60 -8.13 -9.35
CA LYS A 372 7.30 -8.27 -10.04
C LYS A 372 7.46 -8.99 -11.39
N LEU A 373 6.52 -9.86 -11.73
CA LEU A 373 6.49 -10.51 -13.03
C LEU A 373 5.97 -9.52 -14.09
N CYS A 374 6.61 -9.50 -15.24
CA CYS A 374 6.20 -8.62 -16.31
C CYS A 374 6.55 -9.17 -17.70
N GLY A 375 5.76 -8.76 -18.70
CA GLY A 375 5.86 -9.21 -20.07
C GLY A 375 5.32 -10.63 -20.32
N GLN A 376 5.24 -11.00 -21.61
CA GLN A 376 4.58 -12.23 -22.10
C GLN A 376 5.14 -13.55 -21.54
N HIS A 377 6.33 -13.55 -20.95
CA HIS A 377 7.01 -14.74 -20.43
C HIS A 377 7.05 -14.83 -18.91
N ARG A 378 6.35 -13.93 -18.19
CA ARG A 378 6.33 -13.88 -16.72
C ARG A 378 7.75 -13.85 -16.14
N ALA A 379 8.57 -12.93 -16.62
CA ALA A 379 9.94 -12.79 -16.14
C ALA A 379 10.00 -11.82 -14.94
N LYS A 380 10.91 -12.07 -13.98
CA LYS A 380 11.04 -11.22 -12.77
C LYS A 380 11.76 -9.91 -13.08
N CYS A 381 11.11 -8.80 -12.77
CA CYS A 381 11.68 -7.45 -12.81
C CYS A 381 13.02 -7.39 -12.05
N SER A 382 14.08 -6.99 -12.74
CA SER A 382 15.44 -6.94 -12.18
C SER A 382 16.09 -5.58 -12.45
N TYR A 383 16.74 -5.03 -11.43
CA TYR A 383 17.54 -3.80 -11.54
C TYR A 383 18.93 -4.04 -12.16
N ASN A 384 19.42 -5.29 -12.15
CA ASN A 384 20.82 -5.61 -12.47
C ASN A 384 21.04 -6.08 -13.90
N LEU A 385 20.61 -5.30 -14.90
CA LEU A 385 21.00 -5.51 -16.30
C LEU A 385 22.11 -4.55 -16.76
N ARG A 386 22.54 -3.63 -15.88
CA ARG A 386 23.76 -2.83 -16.00
C ARG A 386 24.59 -3.01 -14.73
N THR A 387 25.91 -3.09 -14.88
CA THR A 387 26.85 -3.14 -13.73
C THR A 387 27.11 -1.77 -13.11
N ASP A 388 26.50 -0.70 -13.64
CA ASP A 388 26.87 0.70 -13.36
C ASP A 388 25.67 1.63 -13.10
N LEU A 389 24.48 1.07 -12.82
CA LEU A 389 23.26 1.83 -12.46
C LEU A 389 22.66 1.29 -11.15
N SER A 390 23.44 1.33 -10.08
CA SER A 390 22.95 0.99 -8.73
C SER A 390 21.92 1.99 -8.19
N ASP A 391 21.74 3.13 -8.85
CA ASP A 391 21.04 4.30 -8.31
C ASP A 391 19.66 4.55 -8.94
N LEU A 392 19.17 3.66 -9.80
CA LEU A 392 17.82 3.74 -10.37
C LEU A 392 16.77 3.03 -9.50
N ASN A 393 15.62 3.69 -9.27
CA ASN A 393 14.50 3.13 -8.51
C ASN A 393 13.58 2.17 -9.30
N PHE A 394 13.81 1.98 -10.62
CA PHE A 394 12.98 1.16 -11.52
C PHE A 394 13.75 0.03 -12.23
N GLY A 395 13.11 -1.13 -12.38
CA GLY A 395 13.73 -2.36 -12.90
C GLY A 395 13.29 -2.65 -14.33
N PHE A 396 13.83 -3.71 -14.94
CA PHE A 396 13.46 -4.14 -16.28
C PHE A 396 13.08 -5.62 -16.32
N CYS A 397 12.11 -5.96 -17.18
CA CYS A 397 11.69 -7.35 -17.39
C CYS A 397 12.73 -8.08 -18.24
N PRO A 398 13.45 -9.09 -17.70
CA PRO A 398 14.45 -9.79 -18.45
C PRO A 398 13.82 -10.70 -19.49
N TRP A 399 14.41 -10.76 -20.68
CA TRP A 399 14.00 -11.70 -21.69
C TRP A 399 14.61 -13.08 -21.46
N VAL A 400 13.80 -14.15 -21.57
CA VAL A 400 14.26 -15.54 -21.50
C VAL A 400 14.27 -16.12 -22.91
N GLU A 401 15.42 -16.13 -23.58
CA GLU A 401 15.58 -16.92 -24.79
C GLU A 401 15.67 -18.40 -24.43
N ALA A 402 14.84 -19.25 -25.05
CA ALA A 402 15.06 -20.68 -24.99
C ALA A 402 16.33 -21.01 -25.79
N CYS A 403 17.50 -21.15 -25.13
CA CYS A 403 18.72 -21.56 -25.81
C CYS A 403 18.46 -22.93 -26.48
N PRO A 404 18.66 -23.07 -27.82
CA PRO A 404 18.42 -24.34 -28.49
C PRO A 404 19.34 -25.41 -27.90
N LYS A 405 18.74 -26.51 -27.41
CA LYS A 405 19.49 -27.67 -26.89
C LYS A 405 20.46 -28.13 -27.98
N SER A 406 21.76 -28.10 -27.69
CA SER A 406 22.78 -28.60 -28.61
C SER A 406 22.47 -30.06 -28.96
N LYS A 407 22.25 -30.37 -30.24
CA LYS A 407 22.06 -31.75 -30.72
C LYS A 407 23.24 -32.61 -30.21
N PRO A 408 22.99 -33.81 -29.66
CA PRO A 408 24.07 -34.67 -29.19
C PRO A 408 24.98 -35.02 -30.36
N LYS A 409 26.28 -34.79 -30.19
CA LYS A 409 27.31 -35.18 -31.16
C LYS A 409 27.25 -36.70 -31.32
N LYS A 410 27.01 -37.18 -32.54
CA LYS A 410 27.19 -38.59 -32.92
C LYS A 410 28.64 -38.97 -32.63
N THR A 411 28.83 -39.89 -31.69
CA THR A 411 30.12 -40.56 -31.46
C THR A 411 30.40 -41.51 -32.60
N HIS A 412 31.33 -41.14 -33.48
CA HIS A 412 31.98 -42.12 -34.37
C HIS A 412 33.04 -42.89 -33.58
N ILE A 413 32.87 -44.20 -33.53
CA ILE A 413 33.88 -45.16 -33.08
C ILE A 413 34.93 -45.29 -34.18
N GLY A 414 36.21 -45.07 -33.85
CA GLY A 414 37.33 -45.23 -34.77
C GLY A 414 38.70 -44.95 -34.13
N SER A 415 39.30 -46.00 -33.57
CA SER A 415 40.74 -46.35 -33.57
C SER A 415 41.85 -45.29 -33.32
N THR A 416 42.43 -45.36 -32.10
CA THR A 416 43.88 -45.42 -31.75
C THR A 416 44.86 -44.25 -32.09
N PRO A 417 46.01 -44.11 -31.37
CA PRO A 417 46.25 -42.91 -30.54
C PRO A 417 47.62 -42.23 -30.75
N LYS A 418 47.74 -40.90 -30.54
CA LYS A 418 49.05 -40.26 -30.28
C LYS A 418 48.98 -39.10 -29.28
N SER A 419 49.38 -39.41 -28.05
CA SER A 419 50.55 -38.83 -27.34
C SER A 419 50.77 -37.31 -27.37
N LYS A 420 50.74 -36.73 -26.14
CA LYS A 420 51.59 -35.66 -25.54
C LYS A 420 50.72 -34.64 -24.78
N ARG A 421 51.05 -34.11 -23.60
CA ARG A 421 52.06 -34.35 -22.55
C ARG A 421 51.60 -33.41 -21.42
N LYS A 422 51.40 -33.93 -20.20
CA LYS A 422 50.99 -33.16 -19.02
C LYS A 422 52.02 -32.06 -18.68
N LYS A 423 51.55 -30.87 -18.29
CA LYS A 423 52.26 -29.96 -17.37
C LYS A 423 51.38 -29.76 -16.12
N SER A 424 51.85 -30.27 -14.99
CA SER A 424 51.37 -29.95 -13.65
C SER A 424 52.42 -29.12 -12.95
N THR A 425 52.03 -28.00 -12.36
CA THR A 425 52.84 -27.20 -11.45
C THR A 425 52.52 -27.58 -10.01
N ALA A 426 53.52 -28.02 -9.24
CA ALA A 426 53.47 -28.03 -7.78
C ALA A 426 54.89 -27.79 -7.21
N LYS A 427 54.90 -26.97 -6.14
CA LYS A 427 56.05 -26.33 -5.49
C LYS A 427 56.97 -27.31 -4.73
N ASN A 428 58.25 -26.94 -4.68
CA ASN A 428 59.31 -27.51 -3.82
C ASN A 428 59.23 -26.97 -2.38
N PRO A 429 59.68 -27.75 -1.37
CA PRO A 429 60.30 -27.19 -0.17
C PRO A 429 61.77 -27.64 -0.01
N ARG A 430 62.57 -26.73 0.58
CA ARG A 430 64.02 -26.80 0.80
C ARG A 430 64.42 -27.86 1.84
N LYS A 431 65.59 -28.51 1.64
CA LYS A 431 66.38 -29.23 2.66
C LYS A 431 67.37 -28.28 3.37
N PRO A 432 67.74 -28.53 4.64
CA PRO A 432 68.84 -27.85 5.33
C PRO A 432 70.16 -28.64 5.23
N PHE A 433 71.30 -27.97 5.45
CA PHE A 433 72.62 -28.59 5.60
C PHE A 433 73.39 -27.98 6.77
N SER A 434 73.90 -28.86 7.66
CA SER A 434 75.19 -28.82 8.40
C SER A 434 75.39 -27.74 9.49
N LYS A 435 76.08 -27.93 10.62
CA LYS A 435 77.11 -28.90 11.06
C LYS A 435 77.29 -28.81 12.60
N HIS A 436 77.79 -29.89 13.20
CA HIS A 436 78.55 -29.88 14.46
C HIS A 436 80.00 -29.44 14.18
N GLY A 437 80.61 -28.77 15.17
CA GLY A 437 82.06 -28.59 15.32
C GLY A 437 82.61 -27.33 14.69
#